data_AF-A0A6M0C1N7-F1
#
_entry.id   AF-A0A6M0C1N7-F1
#
_cell.length_a   1.000
_cell.length_b   1.000
_cell.length_c   1.000
_cell.angle_alpha   90.00
_cell.angle_beta   90.00
_cell.angle_gamma   90.00
#
_symmetry.space_group_name_H-M   'P 1'
#
loop_
_entity.id
_entity.type
_entity.pdbx_description
1 polymer ?
#
loop_
_entity_poly.entity_id
_entity_poly.type
_entity_poly.pdbx_seq_one_letter_code
_entity_poly.pdbx_strand_id
1 'polypeptide(L)'
;KESRGEILAYLDDDAVATPQWLSVLHRAYQNNDKLAIAGGKVYLIWPEGISPPPWLSPGLAGNLGYYDLGDSIVNIDAPGLTPRGLNYSIRRTFLEQIGGFDTNLGRVGKKLLSNEELHTTELALKQGWQVAYLPEALVGHNVAPERVKRSWFIERGWWQGVSECYREQLSGEAGVAQLGRGGERIIRGLYKSLKYIADPALRFDNFVYAYGQIGYLSEAIKGLATSKTINN
;
A
#
# COMPACT_ATOMS: atom_id res chain seq x y z
N LYS A 1 7.44 2.52 20.58
CA LYS A 1 7.66 2.36 22.04
C LYS A 1 8.66 3.39 22.57
N GLU A 2 9.76 3.68 21.86
CA GLU A 2 10.75 4.69 22.30
C GLU A 2 10.31 6.16 22.14
N SER A 3 9.58 6.50 21.07
CA SER A 3 9.10 7.86 20.86
C SER A 3 8.17 8.31 21.99
N ARG A 4 8.25 9.58 22.39
CA ARG A 4 7.37 10.23 23.38
C ARG A 4 6.41 11.26 22.77
N GLY A 5 6.45 11.48 21.46
CA GLY A 5 5.59 12.46 20.78
C GLY A 5 4.14 12.00 20.65
N GLU A 6 3.19 12.92 20.70
CA GLU A 6 1.76 12.64 20.50
C GLU A 6 1.42 12.26 19.06
N ILE A 7 2.19 12.80 18.11
CA ILE A 7 2.16 12.44 16.70
C ILE A 7 3.42 11.66 16.39
N LEU A 8 3.25 10.52 15.73
CA LEU A 8 4.33 9.67 15.26
C LEU A 8 4.47 9.89 13.76
N ALA A 9 5.64 10.34 13.31
CA ALA A 9 5.97 10.46 11.90
C ALA A 9 6.98 9.38 11.52
N TYR A 10 6.73 8.71 10.39
CA TYR A 10 7.53 7.63 9.83
C TYR A 10 8.13 8.09 8.50
N LEU A 11 9.43 7.84 8.35
CA LEU A 11 10.23 8.15 7.17
C LEU A 11 11.22 7.00 7.00
N ASP A 12 11.26 6.42 5.80
CA ASP A 12 12.20 5.35 5.49
C ASP A 12 13.64 5.89 5.37
N ASP A 13 14.63 5.02 5.56
CA ASP A 13 16.06 5.36 5.47
C ASP A 13 16.53 5.70 4.05
N ASP A 14 15.79 5.24 3.04
CA ASP A 14 15.97 5.55 1.62
C ASP A 14 15.11 6.74 1.15
N ALA A 15 14.49 7.49 2.07
CA ALA A 15 13.63 8.63 1.77
C ALA A 15 14.22 9.98 2.22
N VAL A 16 13.95 11.04 1.45
CA VAL A 16 14.43 12.40 1.69
C VAL A 16 13.24 13.34 1.80
N ALA A 17 12.94 13.79 3.01
CA ALA A 17 11.87 14.74 3.29
C ALA A 17 12.29 16.19 2.98
N THR A 18 11.34 17.02 2.55
CA THR A 18 11.58 18.47 2.44
C THR A 18 11.76 19.13 3.81
N PRO A 19 12.42 20.30 3.90
CA PRO A 19 12.62 20.98 5.18
C PRO A 19 11.32 21.34 5.91
N GLN A 20 10.22 21.49 5.19
CA GLN A 20 8.91 21.84 5.76
C GLN A 20 8.10 20.62 6.20
N TRP A 21 8.53 19.40 5.87
CA TRP A 21 7.74 18.17 6.03
C TRP A 21 7.12 18.00 7.42
N LEU A 22 7.93 18.04 8.49
CA LEU A 22 7.43 17.92 9.87
C LEU A 22 6.48 19.07 10.26
N SER A 23 6.74 20.29 9.79
CA SER A 23 5.90 21.45 10.11
C SER A 23 4.51 21.36 9.46
N VAL A 24 4.43 20.80 8.25
CA VAL A 24 3.18 20.55 7.52
C VAL A 24 2.36 19.51 8.25
N LEU A 25 2.97 18.37 8.61
CA LEU A 25 2.32 17.31 9.39
C LEU A 25 1.82 17.86 10.72
N HIS A 26 2.69 18.51 11.50
CA HIS A 26 2.35 19.05 12.82
C HIS A 26 1.16 20.02 12.77
N ARG A 27 1.16 20.97 11.82
CA ARG A 27 0.06 21.93 11.65
C ARG A 27 -1.28 21.22 11.34
N ALA A 28 -1.25 20.18 10.51
CA ALA A 28 -2.46 19.42 10.18
C ALA A 28 -3.10 18.80 11.42
N TYR A 29 -2.30 18.21 12.32
CA TYR A 29 -2.80 17.62 13.56
C TYR A 29 -3.26 18.65 14.59
N GLN A 30 -2.58 19.81 14.70
CA GLN A 30 -2.97 20.88 15.60
C GLN A 30 -4.33 21.48 15.25
N ASN A 31 -4.66 21.55 13.96
CA ASN A 31 -5.90 22.14 13.49
C ASN A 31 -7.07 21.14 13.44
N ASN A 32 -6.82 19.86 13.75
CA ASN A 32 -7.82 18.81 13.59
C ASN A 32 -7.61 17.64 14.56
N ASP A 33 -8.38 17.66 15.66
CA ASP A 33 -8.36 16.59 16.66
C ASP A 33 -8.87 15.25 16.14
N LYS A 34 -9.68 15.23 15.06
CA LYS A 34 -10.16 14.00 14.42
C LYS A 34 -9.20 13.44 13.38
N LEU A 35 -8.10 14.13 13.06
CA LEU A 35 -7.08 13.59 12.16
C LEU A 35 -6.33 12.46 12.86
N ALA A 36 -6.50 11.23 12.38
CA ALA A 36 -5.75 10.07 12.84
C ALA A 36 -4.48 9.89 12.03
N ILE A 37 -4.58 9.92 10.70
CA ILE A 37 -3.49 9.56 9.79
C ILE A 37 -3.28 10.69 8.79
N ALA A 38 -2.02 11.05 8.56
CA ALA A 38 -1.67 11.97 7.49
C ALA A 38 -0.40 11.53 6.78
N GLY A 39 -0.27 11.86 5.52
CA GLY A 39 0.98 11.74 4.77
C GLY A 39 0.91 12.62 3.54
N GLY A 40 1.91 12.59 2.69
CA GLY A 40 1.98 13.53 1.58
C GLY A 40 2.54 12.96 0.30
N LYS A 41 2.81 13.86 -0.64
CA LYS A 41 3.29 13.52 -1.97
C LYS A 41 4.64 12.80 -1.90
N VAL A 42 4.79 11.77 -2.74
CA VAL A 42 6.04 11.02 -2.90
C VAL A 42 6.44 10.97 -4.37
N TYR A 43 7.60 11.52 -4.68
CA TYR A 43 8.23 11.38 -5.99
C TYR A 43 9.39 10.37 -5.95
N LEU A 44 9.75 9.83 -7.11
CA LEU A 44 10.83 8.86 -7.23
C LEU A 44 12.14 9.56 -7.61
N ILE A 45 13.19 9.30 -6.82
CA ILE A 45 14.57 9.67 -7.13
C ILE A 45 15.20 8.46 -7.81
N TRP A 46 15.53 8.61 -9.09
CA TRP A 46 16.13 7.53 -9.88
C TRP A 46 17.65 7.48 -9.68
N PRO A 47 18.25 6.27 -9.64
CA PRO A 47 19.70 6.13 -9.67
C PRO A 47 20.30 6.80 -10.90
N GLU A 48 21.55 7.22 -10.79
CA GLU A 48 22.29 7.83 -11.90
C GLU A 48 22.26 6.92 -13.14
N GLY A 49 21.97 7.52 -14.30
CA GLY A 49 21.89 6.81 -15.58
C GLY A 49 20.66 5.90 -15.75
N ILE A 50 19.75 5.85 -14.76
CA ILE A 50 18.51 5.08 -14.84
C ILE A 50 17.33 6.04 -15.00
N SER A 51 16.48 5.78 -15.98
CA SER A 51 15.18 6.46 -16.16
C SER A 51 14.04 5.47 -15.94
N PRO A 52 12.80 5.95 -15.67
CA PRO A 52 11.63 5.09 -15.67
C PRO A 52 11.57 4.26 -16.97
N PRO A 53 11.53 2.92 -16.89
CA PRO A 53 11.50 2.12 -18.10
C PRO A 53 10.11 2.20 -18.74
N PRO A 54 10.00 2.03 -20.07
CA PRO A 54 8.73 2.22 -20.80
C PRO A 54 7.64 1.20 -20.44
N TRP A 55 7.99 0.13 -19.71
CA TRP A 55 7.04 -0.86 -19.21
C TRP A 55 6.50 -0.54 -17.80
N LEU A 56 7.01 0.50 -17.15
CA LEU A 56 6.57 0.91 -15.82
C LEU A 56 5.38 1.85 -15.95
N SER A 57 4.19 1.36 -15.60
CA SER A 57 3.00 2.21 -15.52
C SER A 57 3.01 3.08 -14.26
N PRO A 58 2.19 4.15 -14.21
CA PRO A 58 1.96 4.90 -12.99
C PRO A 58 1.45 4.03 -11.82
N GLY A 59 0.63 3.01 -12.12
CA GLY A 59 0.14 2.05 -11.12
C GLY A 59 1.28 1.24 -10.50
N LEU A 60 2.17 0.70 -11.34
CA LEU A 60 3.35 -0.03 -10.88
C LEU A 60 4.36 0.88 -10.20
N ALA A 61 4.49 2.15 -10.60
CA ALA A 61 5.34 3.11 -9.90
C ALA A 61 4.96 3.25 -8.41
N GLY A 62 3.67 3.04 -8.06
CA GLY A 62 3.23 2.97 -6.67
C GLY A 62 3.91 1.86 -5.85
N ASN A 63 4.30 0.74 -6.47
CA ASN A 63 5.09 -0.30 -5.80
C ASN A 63 6.51 0.17 -5.45
N LEU A 64 7.02 1.17 -6.18
CA LEU A 64 8.27 1.85 -5.87
C LEU A 64 8.08 3.00 -4.88
N GLY A 65 6.89 3.20 -4.32
CA GLY A 65 6.59 4.26 -3.36
C GLY A 65 5.99 5.53 -3.97
N TYR A 66 5.86 5.64 -5.30
CA TYR A 66 5.24 6.81 -5.93
C TYR A 66 3.82 7.04 -5.42
N TYR A 67 3.49 8.29 -5.13
CA TYR A 67 2.18 8.66 -4.60
C TYR A 67 1.91 10.15 -4.80
N ASP A 68 0.94 10.46 -5.65
CA ASP A 68 0.54 11.84 -5.96
C ASP A 68 -0.99 11.88 -6.16
N LEU A 69 -1.68 12.64 -5.31
CA LEU A 69 -3.13 12.88 -5.41
C LEU A 69 -3.44 14.31 -5.89
N GLY A 70 -2.44 15.02 -6.41
CA GLY A 70 -2.52 16.41 -6.83
C GLY A 70 -1.88 17.38 -5.83
N ASP A 71 -2.17 18.66 -6.03
CA ASP A 71 -1.55 19.78 -5.28
C ASP A 71 -2.47 20.38 -4.21
N SER A 72 -3.65 19.78 -4.01
CA SER A 72 -4.60 20.16 -2.97
C SER A 72 -4.60 19.16 -1.82
N ILE A 73 -4.93 19.63 -0.62
CA ILE A 73 -5.23 18.75 0.52
C ILE A 73 -6.43 17.88 0.15
N VAL A 74 -6.34 16.57 0.42
CA VAL A 74 -7.44 15.62 0.19
C VAL A 74 -7.80 14.96 1.51
N ASN A 75 -9.08 15.04 1.89
CA ASN A 75 -9.65 14.18 2.91
C ASN A 75 -9.89 12.80 2.29
N ILE A 76 -9.19 11.79 2.80
CA ILE A 76 -9.26 10.43 2.28
C ILE A 76 -10.47 9.73 2.91
N ASP A 77 -11.44 9.36 2.08
CA ASP A 77 -12.63 8.58 2.44
C ASP A 77 -12.60 7.16 1.86
N ALA A 78 -11.76 6.92 0.86
CA ALA A 78 -11.49 5.62 0.26
C ALA A 78 -10.16 5.05 0.77
N PRO A 79 -10.14 3.91 1.49
CA PRO A 79 -8.90 3.36 2.05
C PRO A 79 -7.77 3.12 1.03
N GLY A 80 -8.12 2.78 -0.22
CA GLY A 80 -7.14 2.58 -1.29
C GLY A 80 -6.28 3.81 -1.62
N LEU A 81 -6.67 5.00 -1.17
CA LEU A 81 -5.90 6.23 -1.28
C LEU A 81 -4.98 6.49 -0.08
N THR A 82 -4.82 5.53 0.85
CA THR A 82 -3.98 5.65 2.05
C THR A 82 -2.58 6.20 1.76
N PRO A 83 -2.00 7.07 2.62
CA PRO A 83 -0.62 7.50 2.47
C PRO A 83 0.38 6.33 2.55
N ARG A 84 1.56 6.51 1.96
CA ARG A 84 2.60 5.47 1.91
C ARG A 84 3.40 5.44 3.20
N GLY A 85 3.76 4.25 3.70
CA GLY A 85 4.56 4.08 4.93
C GLY A 85 5.82 4.96 5.01
N LEU A 86 6.52 5.15 3.88
CA LEU A 86 7.73 5.99 3.77
C LEU A 86 7.47 7.49 3.96
N ASN A 87 6.21 7.94 3.90
CA ASN A 87 5.78 9.31 4.15
C ASN A 87 4.44 9.28 4.88
N TYR A 88 4.50 8.84 6.13
CA TYR A 88 3.33 8.50 6.93
C TYR A 88 3.41 9.14 8.31
N SER A 89 2.27 9.50 8.87
CA SER A 89 2.15 9.95 10.23
C SER A 89 0.83 9.52 10.82
N ILE A 90 0.83 9.30 12.14
CA ILE A 90 -0.31 8.80 12.87
C ILE A 90 -0.37 9.41 14.27
N ARG A 91 -1.58 9.73 14.71
CA ARG A 91 -1.87 10.14 16.08
C ARG A 91 -1.66 8.94 17.00
N ARG A 92 -0.82 9.09 18.01
CA ARG A 92 -0.46 8.02 18.96
C ARG A 92 -1.69 7.38 19.59
N THR A 93 -2.61 8.18 20.09
CA THR A 93 -3.81 7.68 20.78
C THR A 93 -4.64 6.77 19.89
N PHE A 94 -4.74 7.08 18.60
CA PHE A 94 -5.41 6.22 17.64
C PHE A 94 -4.61 4.92 17.38
N LEU A 95 -3.28 5.01 17.21
CA LEU A 95 -2.44 3.82 17.03
C LEU A 95 -2.53 2.87 18.25
N GLU A 96 -2.54 3.42 19.46
CA GLU A 96 -2.71 2.66 20.70
C GLU A 96 -4.12 2.05 20.81
N GLN A 97 -5.15 2.79 20.42
CA GLN A 97 -6.54 2.32 20.38
C GLN A 97 -6.73 1.11 19.46
N ILE A 98 -6.03 1.05 18.32
CA ILE A 98 -6.08 -0.11 17.41
C ILE A 98 -5.10 -1.23 17.77
N GLY A 99 -4.30 -1.08 18.83
CA GLY A 99 -3.34 -2.08 19.28
C GLY A 99 -2.01 -2.10 18.49
N GLY A 100 -1.75 -1.10 17.65
CA GLY A 100 -0.57 -1.04 16.78
C GLY A 100 -0.85 -1.45 15.33
N PHE A 101 0.22 -1.54 14.53
CA PHE A 101 0.14 -2.14 13.19
C PHE A 101 0.03 -3.66 13.28
N ASP A 102 -0.68 -4.28 12.34
CA ASP A 102 -0.77 -5.74 12.26
C ASP A 102 0.57 -6.30 11.76
N THR A 103 1.29 -7.00 12.64
CA THR A 103 2.63 -7.55 12.37
C THR A 103 2.64 -8.74 11.39
N ASN A 104 1.47 -9.23 10.98
CA ASN A 104 1.34 -10.25 9.94
C ASN A 104 1.14 -9.63 8.55
N LEU A 105 0.85 -8.33 8.49
CA LEU A 105 1.02 -7.51 7.30
C LEU A 105 2.44 -6.92 7.30
N GLY A 106 2.84 -6.30 6.19
CA GLY A 106 4.15 -5.66 6.11
C GLY A 106 5.31 -6.59 5.84
N ARG A 107 6.48 -6.04 5.52
CA ARG A 107 7.64 -6.87 5.11
C ARG A 107 8.11 -7.76 6.26
N VAL A 108 8.10 -9.09 6.03
CA VAL A 108 8.60 -10.08 7.00
C VAL A 108 9.73 -10.90 6.37
N GLY A 109 10.97 -10.64 6.79
CA GLY A 109 12.16 -11.28 6.25
C GLY A 109 12.30 -11.04 4.74
N LYS A 110 12.25 -12.11 3.93
CA LYS A 110 12.29 -12.02 2.46
C LYS A 110 10.91 -11.83 1.81
N LYS A 111 9.81 -11.87 2.59
CA LYS A 111 8.45 -11.76 2.06
C LYS A 111 8.10 -10.29 1.83
N LEU A 112 7.71 -9.94 0.61
CA LEU A 112 7.32 -8.58 0.23
C LEU A 112 5.85 -8.27 0.57
N LEU A 113 5.39 -8.75 1.73
CA LEU A 113 4.07 -8.48 2.29
C LEU A 113 3.86 -6.97 2.49
N SER A 114 2.61 -6.52 2.47
CA SER A 114 2.22 -5.10 2.45
C SER A 114 0.83 -4.89 3.07
N ASN A 115 0.24 -3.70 2.91
CA ASN A 115 -1.11 -3.31 3.36
C ASN A 115 -1.27 -2.95 4.84
N GLU A 116 -0.20 -2.78 5.61
CA GLU A 116 -0.27 -2.28 7.01
C GLU A 116 -1.01 -0.93 7.05
N GLU A 117 -0.51 0.07 6.33
CA GLU A 117 -1.14 1.40 6.28
C GLU A 117 -2.57 1.37 5.72
N LEU A 118 -2.87 0.46 4.79
CA LEU A 118 -4.21 0.31 4.23
C LEU A 118 -5.18 -0.20 5.30
N HIS A 119 -4.79 -1.25 6.02
CA HIS A 119 -5.59 -1.79 7.11
C HIS A 119 -5.81 -0.77 8.23
N THR A 120 -4.75 -0.03 8.61
CA THR A 120 -4.84 1.05 9.60
C THR A 120 -5.78 2.16 9.17
N THR A 121 -5.78 2.53 7.88
CA THR A 121 -6.73 3.50 7.31
C THR A 121 -8.17 2.97 7.31
N GLU A 122 -8.40 1.69 7.01
CA GLU A 122 -9.74 1.07 7.10
C GLU A 122 -10.30 1.16 8.52
N LEU A 123 -9.47 0.85 9.53
CA LEU A 123 -9.86 0.96 10.93
C LEU A 123 -10.15 2.42 11.33
N ALA A 124 -9.34 3.37 10.87
CA ALA A 124 -9.54 4.79 11.15
C ALA A 124 -10.91 5.26 10.63
N LEU A 125 -11.18 5.02 9.36
CA LEU A 125 -12.42 5.45 8.70
C LEU A 125 -13.65 4.77 9.32
N LYS A 126 -13.57 3.47 9.62
CA LYS A 126 -14.65 2.72 10.28
C LYS A 126 -14.98 3.25 11.69
N GLN A 127 -13.98 3.80 12.38
CA GLN A 127 -14.13 4.37 13.72
C GLN A 127 -14.43 5.88 13.72
N GLY A 128 -14.65 6.47 12.55
CA GLY A 128 -15.01 7.89 12.40
C GLY A 128 -13.83 8.86 12.55
N TRP A 129 -12.60 8.35 12.50
CA TRP A 129 -11.40 9.18 12.38
C TRP A 129 -11.21 9.66 10.94
N GLN A 130 -10.46 10.74 10.78
CA GLN A 130 -10.13 11.31 9.49
C GLN A 130 -8.72 10.92 9.05
N VAL A 131 -8.54 10.79 7.74
CA VAL A 131 -7.27 10.53 7.08
C VAL A 131 -7.05 11.62 6.03
N ALA A 132 -5.83 12.16 5.95
CA ALA A 132 -5.55 13.26 5.03
C ALA A 132 -4.29 13.02 4.18
N TYR A 133 -4.37 13.46 2.94
CA TYR A 133 -3.23 13.69 2.07
C TYR A 133 -2.85 15.17 2.09
N LEU A 134 -1.56 15.43 2.30
CA LEU A 134 -0.97 16.75 2.46
C LEU A 134 0.09 16.94 1.37
N PRO A 135 -0.20 17.62 0.25
CA PRO A 135 0.72 17.70 -0.89
C PRO A 135 2.06 18.37 -0.55
N GLU A 136 2.06 19.28 0.43
CA GLU A 136 3.26 19.98 0.90
C GLU A 136 4.15 19.13 1.82
N ALA A 137 3.64 18.03 2.38
CA ALA A 137 4.44 17.04 3.09
C ALA A 137 5.17 16.16 2.07
N LEU A 138 6.08 16.77 1.31
CA LEU A 138 6.75 16.18 0.16
C LEU A 138 7.97 15.35 0.57
N VAL A 139 8.08 14.15 -0.01
CA VAL A 139 9.22 13.23 0.17
C VAL A 139 9.70 12.71 -1.17
N GLY A 140 11.02 12.66 -1.37
CA GLY A 140 11.65 11.93 -2.47
C GLY A 140 12.13 10.56 -2.01
N HIS A 141 11.74 9.50 -2.70
CA HIS A 141 12.15 8.13 -2.35
C HIS A 141 13.18 7.60 -3.35
N ASN A 142 14.33 7.15 -2.84
CA ASN A 142 15.41 6.61 -3.67
C ASN A 142 15.02 5.22 -4.19
N VAL A 143 14.91 5.10 -5.52
CA VAL A 143 14.58 3.82 -6.15
C VAL A 143 15.82 2.93 -6.12
N ALA A 144 15.79 1.87 -5.32
CA ALA A 144 16.87 0.90 -5.31
C ALA A 144 16.99 0.19 -6.69
N PRO A 145 18.20 0.10 -7.30
CA PRO A 145 18.39 -0.40 -8.67
C PRO A 145 17.80 -1.80 -8.93
N GLU A 146 17.82 -2.68 -7.94
CA GLU A 146 17.26 -4.02 -8.02
C GLU A 146 15.73 -4.03 -8.18
N ARG A 147 15.04 -2.99 -7.72
CA ARG A 147 13.59 -2.81 -7.88
C ARG A 147 13.22 -2.36 -9.30
N VAL A 148 14.19 -1.94 -10.11
CA VAL A 148 14.00 -1.56 -11.53
C VAL A 148 14.04 -2.78 -12.47
N LYS A 149 13.67 -3.96 -11.97
CA LYS A 149 13.61 -5.21 -12.74
C LYS A 149 12.19 -5.73 -12.79
N ARG A 150 11.71 -6.15 -13.97
CA ARG A 150 10.36 -6.75 -14.11
C ARG A 150 10.13 -7.93 -13.16
N SER A 151 11.16 -8.75 -12.92
CA SER A 151 11.07 -9.87 -11.98
C SER A 151 10.70 -9.43 -10.56
N TRP A 152 11.20 -8.28 -10.12
CA TRP A 152 10.85 -7.72 -8.81
C TRP A 152 9.37 -7.35 -8.73
N PHE A 153 8.79 -6.77 -9.80
CA PHE A 153 7.35 -6.45 -9.85
C PHE A 153 6.46 -7.70 -9.87
N ILE A 154 6.90 -8.78 -10.53
CA ILE A 154 6.18 -10.06 -10.53
C ILE A 154 6.17 -10.66 -9.12
N GLU A 155 7.32 -10.70 -8.46
CA GLU A 155 7.44 -11.15 -7.07
C GLU A 155 6.62 -10.28 -6.11
N ARG A 156 6.71 -8.96 -6.26
CA ARG A 156 5.92 -8.01 -5.48
C ARG A 156 4.42 -8.19 -5.72
N GLY A 157 3.99 -8.44 -6.96
CA GLY A 157 2.60 -8.72 -7.30
C GLY A 157 2.06 -9.97 -6.59
N TRP A 158 2.85 -11.06 -6.52
CA TRP A 158 2.50 -12.25 -5.75
C TRP A 158 2.22 -11.90 -4.27
N TRP A 159 3.16 -11.21 -3.63
CA TRP A 159 3.04 -10.86 -2.22
C TRP A 159 1.95 -9.82 -1.95
N GLN A 160 1.65 -8.94 -2.91
CA GLN A 160 0.50 -8.05 -2.84
C GLN A 160 -0.80 -8.87 -2.78
N GLY A 161 -0.96 -9.87 -3.63
CA GLY A 161 -2.14 -10.75 -3.59
C GLY A 161 -2.26 -11.54 -2.29
N VAL A 162 -1.15 -12.07 -1.76
CA VAL A 162 -1.10 -12.72 -0.43
C VAL A 162 -1.57 -11.74 0.66
N SER A 163 -1.08 -10.50 0.62
CA SER A 163 -1.43 -9.46 1.60
C SER A 163 -2.90 -9.02 1.49
N GLU A 164 -3.45 -8.96 0.28
CA GLU A 164 -4.87 -8.67 0.04
C GLU A 164 -5.76 -9.77 0.63
N CYS A 165 -5.38 -11.04 0.44
CA CYS A 165 -6.15 -12.16 0.98
C CYS A 165 -6.18 -12.12 2.52
N TYR A 166 -5.02 -11.90 3.15
CA TYR A 166 -4.93 -11.79 4.60
C TYR A 166 -5.73 -10.59 5.15
N ARG A 167 -5.65 -9.42 4.50
CA ARG A 167 -6.43 -8.23 4.89
C ARG A 167 -7.95 -8.46 4.78
N GLU A 168 -8.42 -9.12 3.72
CA GLU A 168 -9.83 -9.50 3.58
C GLU A 168 -10.27 -10.48 4.69
N GLN A 169 -9.38 -11.37 5.16
CA GLN A 169 -9.65 -12.25 6.31
C GLN A 169 -9.80 -11.46 7.62
N LEU A 170 -8.92 -10.50 7.89
CA LEU A 170 -9.02 -9.62 9.06
C LEU A 170 -10.33 -8.81 9.07
N SER A 171 -10.81 -8.42 7.90
CA SER A 171 -12.04 -7.63 7.73
C SER A 171 -13.32 -8.46 7.81
N GLY A 172 -13.21 -9.79 7.93
CA GLY A 172 -14.36 -10.70 7.92
C GLY A 172 -14.98 -10.92 6.54
N GLU A 173 -14.29 -10.54 5.47
CA GLU A 173 -14.76 -10.67 4.07
C GLU A 173 -14.30 -11.98 3.41
N ALA A 174 -13.63 -12.84 4.17
CA ALA A 174 -13.11 -14.12 3.71
C ALA A 174 -14.18 -15.20 3.56
N GLY A 175 -13.94 -16.13 2.62
CA GLY A 175 -14.84 -17.25 2.35
C GLY A 175 -14.76 -17.75 0.92
N VAL A 176 -15.66 -18.66 0.55
CA VAL A 176 -15.69 -19.31 -0.78
C VAL A 176 -15.80 -18.28 -1.93
N ALA A 177 -16.45 -17.14 -1.67
CA ALA A 177 -16.56 -16.04 -2.62
C ALA A 177 -15.18 -15.47 -3.06
N GLN A 178 -14.13 -15.62 -2.24
CA GLN A 178 -12.78 -15.20 -2.59
C GLN A 178 -12.25 -15.95 -3.82
N LEU A 179 -12.63 -17.22 -4.00
CA LEU A 179 -12.22 -18.01 -5.16
C LEU A 179 -12.82 -17.45 -6.46
N GLY A 180 -14.12 -17.12 -6.42
CA GLY A 180 -14.81 -16.48 -7.56
C GLY A 180 -14.23 -15.12 -7.90
N ARG A 181 -14.03 -14.25 -6.88
CA ARG A 181 -13.42 -12.93 -7.07
C ARG A 181 -12.01 -13.03 -7.65
N GLY A 182 -11.16 -13.88 -7.08
CA GLY A 182 -9.79 -14.07 -7.57
C GLY A 182 -9.75 -14.58 -9.01
N GLY A 183 -10.60 -15.56 -9.36
CA GLY A 183 -10.72 -16.07 -10.73
C GLY A 183 -11.17 -15.00 -11.73
N GLU A 184 -12.19 -14.22 -11.40
CA GLU A 184 -12.65 -13.09 -12.22
C GLU A 184 -11.53 -12.06 -12.42
N ARG A 185 -10.81 -11.70 -11.34
CA ARG A 185 -9.70 -10.75 -11.38
C ARG A 185 -8.55 -11.26 -12.27
N ILE A 186 -8.23 -12.55 -12.26
CA ILE A 186 -7.25 -13.17 -13.18
C ILE A 186 -7.69 -12.98 -14.63
N ILE A 187 -8.91 -13.43 -14.97
CA ILE A 187 -9.43 -13.38 -16.34
C ILE A 187 -9.44 -11.94 -16.84
N ARG A 188 -9.91 -11.01 -16.01
CA ARG A 188 -9.95 -9.58 -16.32
C ARG A 188 -8.56 -8.99 -16.55
N GLY A 189 -7.59 -9.33 -15.71
CA GLY A 189 -6.20 -8.89 -15.86
C GLY A 189 -5.56 -9.43 -17.14
N LEU A 190 -5.71 -10.72 -17.43
CA LEU A 190 -5.21 -11.34 -18.66
C LEU A 190 -5.87 -10.74 -19.91
N TYR A 191 -7.19 -10.57 -19.89
CA TYR A 191 -7.92 -9.89 -20.97
C TYR A 191 -7.37 -8.47 -21.21
N LYS A 192 -7.18 -7.68 -20.15
CA LYS A 192 -6.63 -6.32 -20.28
C LYS A 192 -5.18 -6.34 -20.77
N SER A 193 -4.37 -7.30 -20.32
CA SER A 193 -3.00 -7.48 -20.82
C SER A 193 -2.98 -7.72 -22.34
N LEU A 194 -3.90 -8.54 -22.85
CA LEU A 194 -4.06 -8.76 -24.30
C LEU A 194 -4.63 -7.54 -25.02
N LYS A 195 -5.66 -6.90 -24.44
CA LYS A 195 -6.29 -5.68 -24.99
C LYS A 195 -5.26 -4.56 -25.20
N TYR A 196 -4.33 -4.39 -24.28
CA TYR A 196 -3.31 -3.36 -24.32
C TYR A 196 -1.95 -3.88 -24.84
N ILE A 197 -1.93 -4.88 -25.71
CA ILE A 197 -0.68 -5.52 -26.16
C ILE A 197 0.37 -4.55 -26.75
N ALA A 198 -0.09 -3.45 -27.35
CA ALA A 198 0.73 -2.41 -27.96
C ALA A 198 1.27 -1.37 -26.95
N ASP A 199 0.70 -1.30 -25.74
CA ASP A 199 1.17 -0.44 -24.65
C ASP A 199 1.96 -1.29 -23.65
N PRO A 200 3.30 -1.22 -23.64
CA PRO A 200 4.11 -2.07 -22.78
C PRO A 200 3.88 -1.82 -21.29
N ALA A 201 3.49 -0.61 -20.88
CA ALA A 201 3.24 -0.26 -19.49
C ALA A 201 1.91 -0.85 -19.01
N LEU A 202 0.83 -0.57 -19.74
CA LEU A 202 -0.48 -1.11 -19.40
C LEU A 202 -0.52 -2.63 -19.53
N ARG A 203 0.13 -3.21 -20.54
CA ARG A 203 0.23 -4.67 -20.68
C ARG A 203 0.88 -5.30 -19.45
N PHE A 204 2.05 -4.77 -19.05
CA PHE A 204 2.81 -5.36 -17.94
C PHE A 204 2.12 -5.14 -16.59
N ASP A 205 1.52 -3.98 -16.36
CA ASP A 205 0.70 -3.71 -15.17
C ASP A 205 -0.43 -4.74 -15.02
N ASN A 206 -1.24 -4.92 -16.07
CA ASN A 206 -2.36 -5.86 -16.03
C ASN A 206 -1.89 -7.32 -15.91
N PHE A 207 -0.73 -7.66 -16.47
CA PHE A 207 -0.10 -8.96 -16.27
C PHE A 207 0.32 -9.19 -14.80
N VAL A 208 1.01 -8.22 -14.20
CA VAL A 208 1.43 -8.28 -12.78
C VAL A 208 0.20 -8.36 -11.87
N TYR A 209 -0.85 -7.59 -12.16
CA TYR A 209 -2.13 -7.67 -11.45
C TYR A 209 -2.72 -9.08 -11.51
N ALA A 210 -2.85 -9.66 -12.72
CA ALA A 210 -3.37 -11.02 -12.89
C ALA A 210 -2.49 -12.07 -12.16
N TYR A 211 -1.17 -11.94 -12.27
CA TYR A 211 -0.23 -12.83 -11.59
C TYR A 211 -0.36 -12.77 -10.07
N GLY A 212 -0.53 -11.57 -9.51
CA GLY A 212 -0.74 -11.38 -8.08
C GLY A 212 -1.97 -12.10 -7.54
N GLN A 213 -3.03 -12.22 -8.35
CA GLN A 213 -4.23 -12.97 -7.97
C GLN A 213 -3.97 -14.47 -7.81
N ILE A 214 -2.89 -15.03 -8.38
CA ILE A 214 -2.47 -16.41 -8.11
C ILE A 214 -2.00 -16.53 -6.66
N GLY A 215 -1.19 -15.57 -6.17
CA GLY A 215 -0.77 -15.51 -4.77
C GLY A 215 -1.97 -15.35 -3.82
N TYR A 216 -2.92 -14.49 -4.18
CA TYR A 216 -4.19 -14.32 -3.46
C TYR A 216 -4.97 -15.63 -3.36
N LEU A 217 -5.20 -16.32 -4.48
CA LEU A 217 -5.96 -17.57 -4.51
C LEU A 217 -5.24 -18.70 -3.76
N SER A 218 -3.90 -18.73 -3.80
CA SER A 218 -3.11 -19.71 -3.06
C SER A 218 -3.41 -19.65 -1.56
N GLU A 219 -3.47 -18.45 -0.98
CA GLU A 219 -3.79 -18.28 0.44
C GLU A 219 -5.28 -18.49 0.75
N ALA A 220 -6.17 -18.07 -0.15
CA ALA A 220 -7.60 -18.31 0.03
C ALA A 220 -7.92 -19.81 0.09
N ILE A 221 -7.28 -20.62 -0.77
CA ILE A 221 -7.43 -22.09 -0.76
C ILE A 221 -6.89 -22.69 0.53
N LYS A 222 -5.72 -22.25 1.01
CA LYS A 222 -5.15 -22.72 2.28
C LYS A 222 -6.08 -22.40 3.46
N GLY A 223 -6.59 -21.18 3.53
CA GLY A 223 -7.52 -20.75 4.58
C GLY A 223 -8.79 -21.61 4.64
N LEU A 224 -9.37 -21.93 3.49
CA LEU A 224 -10.55 -22.81 3.39
C LEU A 224 -10.26 -24.27 3.79
N ALA A 225 -9.06 -24.76 3.52
CA ALA A 225 -8.66 -26.11 3.93
C ALA A 225 -8.52 -26.18 5.46
N THR A 226 -7.87 -25.20 6.08
CA THR A 226 -7.69 -25.14 7.54
C THR A 226 -9.03 -24.97 8.28
N SER A 227 -9.96 -24.15 7.76
CA SER A 227 -11.28 -23.98 8.39
C SER A 227 -12.12 -25.27 8.36
N LYS A 228 -11.96 -26.12 7.34
CA LYS A 228 -12.65 -27.43 7.26
C LYS A 228 -12.10 -28.44 8.27
N THR A 229 -10.81 -28.38 8.59
CA THR A 229 -10.18 -29.29 9.56
C THR A 229 -10.56 -28.95 11.00
N ILE A 230 -10.87 -27.69 11.31
CA ILE A 230 -11.27 -27.25 12.67
C ILE A 230 -12.75 -27.55 12.96
N ASN A 231 -13.58 -27.67 11.93
CA ASN A 231 -15.02 -27.92 12.04
C ASN A 231 -15.42 -29.41 11.90
N ASN A 232 -14.45 -30.32 11.86
CA ASN A 232 -14.64 -31.78 11.86
C ASN A 232 -13.99 -32.38 13.12
#